data_AF-A0A9D2MEZ4-F1
#
_entry.id   AF-A0A9D2MEZ4-F1
#
_cell.length_a   1.000
_cell.length_b   1.000
_cell.length_c   1.000
_cell.angle_alpha   90.00
_cell.angle_beta   90.00
_cell.angle_gamma   90.00
#
_symmetry.space_group_name_H-M   'P 1'
#
loop_
_entity.id
_entity.type
_entity.pdbx_description
1 polymer ?
#
loop_
_entity_poly.entity_id
_entity_poly.type
_entity_poly.pdbx_seq_one_letter_code
_entity_poly.pdbx_strand_id
1 'polypeptide(L)'
;MLITPEYVFKDVTHITPAFLAERGVRALVLDIDNTLTGDGSQELPADVAAWLGKMRAAGVRMTIVSNGTPRRVAPFAQKLGLGYVCWAAKPLPFGLAVARRRLGVRRRQMAMVGDQLYADRMAAALYGIPALMVVPRGPDRGAQVKLKRRWERRHWQAYYDRGGRLL
;
A
#
# COMPACT_ATOMS: atom_id res chain seq x y z
N MET A 1 7.92 3.82 15.03
CA MET A 1 7.43 5.21 14.88
C MET A 1 6.16 5.20 14.04
N LEU A 2 5.24 6.16 14.21
CA LEU A 2 3.94 6.13 13.52
C LEU A 2 4.02 6.54 12.04
N ILE A 3 4.94 7.46 11.70
CA ILE A 3 4.97 8.11 10.38
C ILE A 3 6.28 7.83 9.63
N THR A 4 7.36 7.40 10.30
CA THR A 4 8.61 7.04 9.63
C THR A 4 8.47 5.69 8.91
N PRO A 5 8.81 5.58 7.62
CA PRO A 5 8.75 4.31 6.90
C PRO A 5 9.72 3.28 7.50
N GLU A 6 9.41 2.00 7.30
CA GLU A 6 10.27 0.87 7.69
C GLU A 6 11.00 0.31 6.46
N TYR A 7 10.25 0.12 5.38
CA TYR A 7 10.75 -0.32 4.08
C TYR A 7 10.28 0.66 3.01
N VAL A 8 11.17 0.96 2.08
CA VAL A 8 10.89 1.85 0.96
C VAL A 8 11.35 1.16 -0.30
N PHE A 9 10.43 0.91 -1.22
CA PHE A 9 10.69 0.29 -2.50
C PHE A 9 10.58 1.32 -3.62
N LYS A 10 11.33 1.12 -4.70
CA LYS A 10 11.20 1.98 -5.90
C LYS A 10 9.76 1.99 -6.43
N ASP A 11 9.12 0.83 -6.49
CA ASP A 11 7.71 0.65 -6.83
C ASP A 11 7.24 -0.72 -6.32
N VAL A 12 5.96 -1.04 -6.52
CA VAL A 12 5.39 -2.32 -6.09
C VAL A 12 6.10 -3.53 -6.67
N THR A 13 6.69 -3.42 -7.87
CA THR A 13 7.30 -4.56 -8.58
C THR A 13 8.58 -5.05 -7.92
N HIS A 14 9.21 -4.21 -7.08
CA HIS A 14 10.39 -4.55 -6.28
C HIS A 14 10.05 -5.32 -5.00
N ILE A 15 8.77 -5.36 -4.61
CA ILE A 15 8.30 -6.23 -3.53
C ILE A 15 8.23 -7.65 -4.09
N THR A 16 9.12 -8.53 -3.64
CA THR A 16 9.19 -9.92 -4.13
C THR A 16 8.51 -10.91 -3.19
N PRO A 17 8.01 -12.05 -3.69
CA PRO A 17 7.47 -13.09 -2.81
C PRO A 17 8.50 -13.62 -1.79
N ALA A 18 9.77 -13.69 -2.18
CA ALA A 18 10.86 -14.10 -1.28
C ALA A 18 11.00 -13.15 -0.09
N PHE A 19 11.01 -11.84 -0.35
CA PHE A 19 11.06 -10.81 0.69
C PHE A 19 9.89 -10.94 1.69
N LEU A 20 8.68 -11.23 1.18
CA LEU A 20 7.49 -11.43 2.00
C LEU A 20 7.59 -12.72 2.84
N ALA A 21 8.05 -13.81 2.23
CA ALA A 21 8.20 -15.11 2.89
C ALA A 21 9.19 -15.06 4.05
N GLU A 22 10.35 -14.41 3.87
CA GLU A 22 11.36 -14.17 4.92
C GLU A 22 10.78 -13.46 6.14
N ARG A 23 9.77 -12.61 5.93
CA ARG A 23 9.10 -11.82 6.97
C ARG A 23 7.81 -12.46 7.48
N GLY A 24 7.47 -13.66 7.00
CA GLY A 24 6.24 -14.37 7.35
C GLY A 24 4.96 -13.67 6.85
N VAL A 25 5.09 -12.74 5.90
CA VAL A 25 3.95 -12.05 5.28
C VAL A 25 3.33 -12.97 4.23
N ARG A 26 2.03 -13.19 4.35
CA ARG A 26 1.22 -14.04 3.46
C ARG A 26 0.08 -13.29 2.80
N ALA A 27 -0.19 -12.06 3.23
CA ALA A 27 -1.19 -11.22 2.61
C ALA A 27 -0.79 -9.75 2.53
N LEU A 28 -1.21 -9.10 1.46
CA LEU A 28 -1.01 -7.68 1.24
C LEU A 28 -2.36 -6.97 1.17
N VAL A 29 -2.40 -5.79 1.78
CA VAL A 29 -3.43 -4.79 1.51
C VAL A 29 -2.82 -3.67 0.70
N LEU A 30 -3.45 -3.38 -0.43
CA LEU A 30 -2.88 -2.51 -1.45
C LEU A 30 -3.68 -1.21 -1.51
N ASP A 31 -2.99 -0.08 -1.42
CA ASP A 31 -3.55 1.18 -1.89
C ASP A 31 -3.62 1.21 -3.44
N ILE A 32 -4.35 2.16 -4.01
CA ILE A 32 -4.50 2.33 -5.46
C ILE A 32 -3.68 3.51 -5.97
N ASP A 33 -4.06 4.72 -5.53
CA ASP A 33 -3.64 5.97 -6.15
C ASP A 33 -2.18 6.26 -5.78
N ASN A 34 -1.35 6.49 -6.80
CA ASN A 34 0.11 6.60 -6.69
C ASN A 34 0.84 5.36 -6.14
N THR A 35 0.14 4.24 -5.93
CA THR A 35 0.71 2.95 -5.52
C THR A 35 0.67 1.92 -6.65
N LEU A 36 -0.54 1.50 -7.06
CA LEU A 36 -0.74 0.54 -8.17
C LEU A 36 -0.89 1.23 -9.52
N THR A 37 -1.35 2.47 -9.53
CA THR A 37 -1.54 3.28 -10.73
C THR A 37 -1.41 4.76 -10.37
N GLY A 38 -1.35 5.65 -11.36
CA GLY A 38 -1.32 7.09 -11.11
C GLY A 38 -2.61 7.60 -10.45
N ASP A 39 -2.53 8.70 -9.71
CA ASP A 39 -3.67 9.34 -9.06
C ASP A 39 -4.87 9.55 -10.01
N GLY A 40 -6.01 8.91 -9.68
CA GLY A 40 -7.25 8.96 -10.44
C GLY A 40 -7.28 8.11 -11.71
N SER A 41 -6.20 7.38 -12.04
CA SER A 41 -6.12 6.58 -13.26
C SER A 41 -6.82 5.22 -13.13
N GLN A 42 -7.59 4.84 -14.15
CA GLN A 42 -8.17 3.49 -14.27
C GLN A 42 -7.30 2.54 -15.09
N GLU A 43 -6.13 3.01 -15.54
CA GLU A 43 -5.17 2.21 -16.29
C GLU A 43 -4.44 1.25 -15.34
N LEU A 44 -4.29 0.00 -15.79
CA LEU A 44 -3.48 -0.99 -15.12
C LEU A 44 -2.16 -1.14 -15.88
N PRO A 45 -1.04 -0.64 -15.34
CA PRO A 45 0.27 -0.86 -15.94
C PRO A 45 0.59 -2.37 -16.06
N ALA A 46 1.20 -2.77 -17.17
CA ALA A 46 1.48 -4.18 -17.47
C ALA A 46 2.47 -4.83 -16.47
N ASP A 47 3.43 -4.04 -16.00
CA ASP A 47 4.38 -4.41 -14.93
C ASP A 47 3.66 -4.75 -13.62
N VAL A 48 2.66 -3.94 -13.23
CA VAL A 48 1.83 -4.16 -12.04
C VAL A 48 0.94 -5.39 -12.22
N ALA A 49 0.36 -5.59 -13.40
CA ALA A 49 -0.42 -6.80 -13.70
C ALA A 49 0.45 -8.08 -13.58
N ALA A 50 1.65 -8.06 -14.14
CA ALA A 50 2.61 -9.16 -14.03
C ALA A 50 3.03 -9.42 -12.58
N TRP A 51 3.26 -8.35 -11.81
CA TRP A 51 3.57 -8.44 -10.38
C TRP A 51 2.43 -9.08 -9.57
N LEU A 52 1.18 -8.68 -9.82
CA LEU A 52 0.01 -9.32 -9.20
C LEU A 52 -0.06 -10.82 -9.54
N GLY A 53 0.24 -11.19 -10.78
CA GLY A 53 0.34 -12.59 -11.20
C GLY A 53 1.39 -13.37 -10.40
N LYS A 54 2.59 -12.81 -10.24
CA LYS A 54 3.68 -13.42 -9.43
C LYS A 54 3.27 -13.61 -7.97
N MET A 55 2.59 -12.62 -7.38
CA MET A 55 2.10 -12.71 -6.00
C MET A 55 1.05 -13.81 -5.83
N ARG A 56 0.10 -13.91 -6.76
CA ARG A 56 -0.91 -14.98 -6.74
C ARG A 56 -0.27 -16.35 -6.89
N ALA A 57 0.67 -16.50 -7.82
CA ALA A 57 1.39 -17.76 -8.04
C ALA A 57 2.17 -18.21 -6.79
N ALA A 58 2.71 -17.25 -6.03
CA ALA A 58 3.36 -17.52 -4.75
C ALA A 58 2.40 -17.73 -3.57
N GLY A 59 1.08 -17.72 -3.80
CA GLY A 59 0.07 -17.92 -2.76
C GLY A 59 -0.16 -16.71 -1.84
N VAL A 60 0.33 -15.52 -2.21
CA VAL A 60 0.12 -14.28 -1.46
C VAL A 60 -1.30 -13.79 -1.69
N ARG A 61 -2.08 -13.68 -0.61
CA ARG A 61 -3.45 -13.17 -0.67
C ARG A 61 -3.42 -11.65 -0.78
N MET A 62 -4.27 -11.07 -1.63
CA MET A 62 -4.26 -9.63 -1.86
C MET A 62 -5.68 -9.06 -1.83
N THR A 63 -5.82 -7.84 -1.34
CA THR A 63 -7.07 -7.07 -1.40
C THR A 63 -6.74 -5.59 -1.41
N ILE A 64 -7.65 -4.78 -1.94
CA ILE A 64 -7.48 -3.33 -2.01
C ILE A 64 -8.04 -2.68 -0.75
N VAL A 65 -7.34 -1.66 -0.25
CA VAL A 65 -7.83 -0.80 0.84
C VAL A 65 -7.56 0.66 0.46
N SER A 66 -8.62 1.37 0.09
CA SER A 66 -8.53 2.76 -0.39
C SER A 66 -9.55 3.66 0.32
N ASN A 67 -9.17 4.92 0.52
CA ASN A 67 -10.08 5.98 0.95
C ASN A 67 -10.99 6.48 -0.18
N GLY A 68 -10.75 6.03 -1.41
CA GLY A 68 -11.55 6.38 -2.57
C GLY A 68 -12.99 5.88 -2.48
N THR A 69 -13.84 6.50 -3.30
CA THR A 69 -15.25 6.14 -3.42
C THR A 69 -15.41 4.79 -4.15
N PRO A 70 -16.53 4.08 -3.95
CA PRO A 70 -16.83 2.86 -4.70
C PRO A 70 -16.73 3.04 -6.21
N ARG A 71 -17.16 4.19 -6.75
CA ARG A 71 -17.08 4.52 -8.19
C ARG A 71 -15.64 4.51 -8.70
N ARG A 72 -14.67 4.91 -7.87
CA ARG A 72 -13.25 4.88 -8.20
C ARG A 72 -12.66 3.48 -8.02
N VAL A 73 -12.96 2.85 -6.88
CA VAL A 73 -12.28 1.62 -6.41
C VAL A 73 -12.82 0.37 -7.09
N ALA A 74 -14.14 0.22 -7.24
CA ALA A 74 -14.76 -1.02 -7.70
C ALA A 74 -14.35 -1.41 -9.14
N PRO A 75 -14.38 -0.50 -10.13
CA PRO A 75 -13.96 -0.84 -11.49
C PRO A 75 -12.50 -1.28 -11.56
N PHE A 76 -11.63 -0.63 -10.78
CA PHE A 76 -10.21 -0.98 -10.73
C PHE A 76 -9.99 -2.34 -10.06
N ALA A 77 -10.66 -2.58 -8.92
CA ALA A 77 -10.61 -3.86 -8.22
C ALA A 77 -11.07 -5.02 -9.10
N GLN A 78 -12.13 -4.80 -9.89
CA GLN A 78 -12.65 -5.78 -10.84
C GLN A 78 -11.64 -6.12 -11.93
N LYS A 79 -10.97 -5.12 -12.52
CA LYS A 79 -9.88 -5.35 -13.50
C LYS A 79 -8.75 -6.20 -12.92
N LEU A 80 -8.44 -6.00 -11.64
CA LEU A 80 -7.40 -6.76 -10.95
C LEU A 80 -7.85 -8.16 -10.49
N GLY A 81 -9.16 -8.44 -10.49
CA GLY A 81 -9.73 -9.63 -9.89
C GLY A 81 -9.48 -9.70 -8.37
N LEU A 82 -9.52 -8.55 -7.69
CA LEU A 82 -9.24 -8.43 -6.25
C LEU A 82 -10.50 -8.01 -5.48
N GLY A 83 -10.60 -8.48 -4.23
CA GLY A 83 -11.51 -7.87 -3.27
C GLY A 83 -11.09 -6.44 -2.94
N TYR A 84 -11.99 -5.65 -2.37
CA TYR A 84 -11.70 -4.27 -1.98
C TYR A 84 -12.45 -3.80 -0.74
N VAL A 85 -11.88 -2.80 -0.07
CA VAL A 85 -12.50 -1.97 0.95
C VAL A 85 -12.36 -0.51 0.50
N CYS A 86 -13.46 0.09 0.08
CA CYS A 86 -13.59 1.53 -0.20
C CYS A 86 -13.93 2.29 1.09
N TRP A 87 -13.79 3.61 1.08
CA TRP A 87 -14.03 4.45 2.27
C TRP A 87 -13.29 3.93 3.51
N ALA A 88 -12.06 3.44 3.33
CA ALA A 88 -11.31 2.77 4.38
C ALA A 88 -10.99 3.65 5.60
N ALA A 89 -11.20 4.96 5.50
CA ALA A 89 -10.96 5.98 6.52
C ALA A 89 -9.52 6.01 7.06
N LYS A 90 -8.53 5.60 6.24
CA LYS A 90 -7.10 5.75 6.54
C LYS A 90 -6.83 7.22 6.93
N PRO A 91 -6.15 7.49 8.04
CA PRO A 91 -5.26 6.61 8.79
C PRO A 91 -5.91 5.69 9.83
N LEU A 92 -7.23 5.70 9.99
CA LEU A 92 -7.90 4.82 10.95
C LEU A 92 -7.77 3.35 10.50
N PRO A 93 -7.51 2.41 11.42
CA PRO A 93 -7.17 1.02 11.06
C PRO A 93 -8.39 0.15 10.72
N PHE A 94 -9.60 0.72 10.68
CA PHE A 94 -10.85 -0.04 10.49
C PHE A 94 -10.88 -0.77 9.14
N GLY A 95 -10.46 -0.11 8.06
CA GLY A 95 -10.37 -0.74 6.74
C GLY A 95 -9.40 -1.93 6.71
N LEU A 96 -8.27 -1.82 7.43
CA LEU A 96 -7.30 -2.91 7.58
C LEU A 96 -7.88 -4.08 8.37
N ALA A 97 -8.66 -3.81 9.42
CA ALA A 97 -9.32 -4.86 10.20
C ALA A 97 -10.34 -5.65 9.37
N VAL A 98 -11.14 -4.96 8.54
CA VAL A 98 -12.08 -5.60 7.60
C VAL A 98 -11.31 -6.43 6.57
N ALA A 99 -10.28 -5.85 5.97
CA ALA A 99 -9.45 -6.53 4.98
C ALA A 99 -8.81 -7.81 5.55
N ARG A 100 -8.24 -7.75 6.76
CA ARG A 100 -7.65 -8.92 7.43
C ARG A 100 -8.65 -10.05 7.61
N ARG A 101 -9.87 -9.74 8.06
CA ARG A 101 -10.94 -10.74 8.25
C ARG A 101 -11.29 -11.42 6.93
N ARG A 102 -11.46 -10.65 5.86
CA ARG A 102 -11.75 -11.18 4.50
C ARG A 102 -10.60 -12.02 3.94
N LEU A 103 -9.36 -11.62 4.21
CA LEU A 103 -8.17 -12.36 3.81
C LEU A 103 -7.95 -13.64 4.63
N GLY A 104 -8.60 -13.79 5.79
CA GLY A 104 -8.48 -14.99 6.64
C GLY A 104 -7.07 -15.22 7.19
N VAL A 105 -6.31 -14.16 7.45
CA VAL A 105 -4.92 -14.25 7.94
C VAL A 105 -4.75 -13.69 9.36
N ARG A 106 -3.69 -14.13 10.04
CA ARG A 106 -3.26 -13.53 11.31
C ARG A 106 -2.66 -12.16 11.06
N ARG A 107 -2.80 -11.24 12.01
CA ARG A 107 -2.31 -9.85 11.87
C ARG A 107 -0.83 -9.78 11.48
N ARG A 108 0.02 -10.60 12.10
CA ARG A 108 1.47 -10.67 11.80
C ARG A 108 1.82 -11.17 10.38
N GLN A 109 0.86 -11.74 9.66
CA GLN A 109 1.05 -12.27 8.30
C GLN A 109 0.60 -11.28 7.22
N MET A 110 0.25 -10.06 7.62
CA MET A 110 -0.35 -9.05 6.75
C MET A 110 0.56 -7.82 6.72
N ALA A 111 0.73 -7.22 5.54
CA ALA A 111 1.43 -5.95 5.38
C ALA A 111 0.63 -4.98 4.51
N MET A 112 0.82 -3.68 4.76
CA MET A 112 0.25 -2.60 3.95
C MET A 112 1.25 -2.18 2.88
N VAL A 113 0.76 -2.00 1.65
CA VAL A 113 1.53 -1.42 0.54
C VAL A 113 0.85 -0.12 0.14
N GLY A 114 1.60 0.97 0.18
CA GLY A 114 1.10 2.31 -0.11
C GLY A 114 2.23 3.32 -0.25
N ASP A 115 1.91 4.55 -0.57
CA ASP A 115 2.90 5.59 -0.86
C ASP A 115 2.76 6.82 0.07
N GLN A 116 1.68 6.91 0.86
CA GLN A 116 1.45 8.02 1.78
C GLN A 116 1.82 7.67 3.23
N LEU A 117 2.64 8.50 3.87
CA LEU A 117 3.03 8.27 5.27
C LEU A 117 1.87 8.59 6.23
N TYR A 118 1.14 9.67 5.99
CA TYR A 118 0.02 10.08 6.87
C TYR A 118 -1.26 9.26 6.67
N ALA A 119 -1.32 8.38 5.68
CA ALA A 119 -2.45 7.48 5.48
C ALA A 119 -2.01 6.03 5.67
N ASP A 120 -1.19 5.49 4.77
CA ASP A 120 -0.87 4.07 4.71
C ASP A 120 0.09 3.66 5.83
N ARG A 121 1.22 4.38 5.96
CA ARG A 121 2.20 4.08 7.02
C ARG A 121 1.57 4.24 8.39
N MET A 122 0.81 5.30 8.61
CA MET A 122 0.17 5.56 9.89
C MET A 122 -0.95 4.56 10.20
N ALA A 123 -1.78 4.18 9.23
CA ALA A 123 -2.79 3.13 9.40
C ALA A 123 -2.15 1.79 9.76
N ALA A 124 -1.07 1.41 9.07
CA ALA A 124 -0.32 0.21 9.35
C ALA A 124 0.29 0.23 10.77
N ALA A 125 0.88 1.36 11.17
CA ALA A 125 1.42 1.57 12.52
C ALA A 125 0.35 1.38 13.60
N LEU A 126 -0.78 2.08 13.45
CA LEU A 126 -1.88 2.06 14.41
C LEU A 126 -2.52 0.68 14.49
N TYR A 127 -2.57 -0.06 13.38
CA TYR A 127 -3.08 -1.42 13.36
C TYR A 127 -2.09 -2.44 13.94
N GLY A 128 -0.79 -2.15 13.86
CA GLY A 128 0.30 -3.04 14.27
C GLY A 128 0.68 -4.05 13.18
N ILE A 129 0.80 -3.58 11.93
CA ILE A 129 1.32 -4.36 10.79
C ILE A 129 2.44 -3.59 10.07
N PRO A 130 3.36 -4.28 9.37
CA PRO A 130 4.38 -3.62 8.57
C PRO A 130 3.77 -2.78 7.43
N ALA A 131 4.43 -1.67 7.11
CA ALA A 131 4.18 -0.89 5.91
C ALA A 131 5.36 -1.01 4.94
N LEU A 132 5.06 -1.48 3.73
CA LEU A 132 5.96 -1.53 2.60
C LEU A 132 5.68 -0.30 1.75
N MET A 133 6.43 0.77 2.01
CA MET A 133 6.21 2.03 1.30
C MET A 133 6.78 1.95 -0.11
N VAL A 134 6.12 2.59 -1.06
CA VAL A 134 6.63 2.74 -2.43
C VAL A 134 6.83 4.21 -2.78
N VAL A 135 7.72 4.50 -3.71
CA VAL A 135 7.82 5.84 -4.29
C VAL A 135 6.56 6.14 -5.11
N PRO A 136 5.92 7.31 -4.94
CA PRO A 136 4.72 7.67 -5.70
C PRO A 136 4.94 7.57 -7.22
N ARG A 137 4.05 6.87 -7.93
CA ARG A 137 4.17 6.68 -9.40
C ARG A 137 3.96 7.95 -10.23
N GLY A 138 3.35 9.00 -9.66
CA GLY A 138 3.00 10.20 -10.40
C GLY A 138 2.70 11.40 -9.52
N PRO A 139 2.36 12.55 -10.13
CA PRO A 139 2.02 13.76 -9.40
C PRO A 139 0.66 13.60 -8.69
N ASP A 140 0.57 14.11 -7.46
CA ASP A 140 -0.69 14.17 -6.74
C ASP A 140 -1.60 15.25 -7.35
N ARG A 141 -2.89 14.94 -7.57
CA ARG A 141 -3.88 15.89 -8.11
C ARG A 141 -4.53 16.72 -7.01
N GLY A 142 -4.79 16.12 -5.85
CA GLY A 142 -5.48 16.78 -4.73
C GLY A 142 -4.61 17.77 -3.95
N ALA A 143 -5.11 18.99 -3.72
CA ALA A 143 -4.40 20.02 -2.95
C ALA A 143 -4.07 19.58 -1.52
N GLN A 144 -5.00 18.88 -0.85
CA GLN A 144 -4.77 18.31 0.48
C GLN A 144 -3.64 17.27 0.47
N VAL A 145 -3.52 16.48 -0.59
CA VAL A 145 -2.45 15.48 -0.74
C VAL A 145 -1.11 16.20 -0.91
N LYS A 146 -1.02 17.20 -1.78
CA LYS A 146 0.18 18.02 -1.95
C LYS A 146 0.66 18.66 -0.65
N LEU A 147 -0.26 19.17 0.18
CA LEU A 147 0.08 19.72 1.49
C LEU A 147 0.67 18.65 2.42
N LYS A 148 0.02 17.48 2.52
CA LYS A 148 0.53 16.36 3.30
C LYS A 148 1.94 15.97 2.86
N ARG A 149 2.18 15.82 1.55
CA ARG A 149 3.50 15.51 0.99
C ARG A 149 4.59 16.46 1.44
N ARG A 150 4.29 17.77 1.48
CA ARG A 150 5.25 18.78 1.95
C ARG A 150 5.70 18.49 3.38
N TRP A 151 4.80 18.04 4.24
CA TRP A 151 5.11 17.68 5.62
C TRP A 151 5.74 16.29 5.74
N GLU A 152 5.40 15.36 4.84
CA GLU A 152 6.02 14.03 4.77
C GLU A 152 7.51 14.11 4.44
N ARG A 153 7.97 15.11 3.67
CA ARG A 153 9.39 15.25 3.27
C ARG A 153 10.37 15.12 4.43
N ARG A 154 10.04 15.69 5.60
CA ARG A 154 10.89 15.59 6.80
C ARG A 154 11.00 14.16 7.32
N HIS A 155 9.92 13.40 7.25
CA HIS A 155 9.85 12.02 7.73
C HIS A 155 10.56 11.05 6.76
N TRP A 156 10.47 11.33 5.45
CA TRP A 156 11.25 10.67 4.43
C TRP A 156 12.74 10.94 4.61
N GLN A 157 13.14 12.20 4.82
CA GLN A 157 14.55 12.53 5.06
C GLN A 157 15.09 11.83 6.31
N ALA A 158 14.34 11.86 7.41
CA ALA A 158 14.72 11.18 8.65
C ALA A 158 14.88 9.66 8.50
N TYR A 159 14.21 9.02 7.53
CA TYR A 159 14.44 7.62 7.21
C TYR A 159 15.81 7.40 6.57
N TYR A 160 16.15 8.22 5.57
CA TYR A 160 17.44 8.14 4.89
C TYR A 160 18.60 8.54 5.80
N ASP A 161 18.42 9.57 6.65
CA ASP A 161 19.43 10.01 7.62
C ASP A 161 19.79 8.91 8.63
N ARG A 162 18.89 7.95 8.86
CA ARG A 162 19.11 6.79 9.73
C ARG A 162 19.69 5.58 8.99
N GLY A 163 20.15 5.77 7.76
CA GLY A 163 20.70 4.71 6.92
C GLY A 163 19.65 3.87 6.19
N GLY A 164 18.40 4.34 6.12
CA GLY A 164 17.37 3.75 5.29
C GLY A 164 17.79 3.70 3.83
N ARG A 165 17.39 2.65 3.10
CA ARG A 165 17.79 2.43 1.71
C ARG A 165 16.55 2.20 0.85
N LEU A 166 16.64 2.64 -0.40
CA LEU A 166 15.67 2.27 -1.41
C LEU A 166 15.91 0.81 -1.82
N LEU A 167 14.89 -0.01 -1.68
CA LEU A 167 14.85 -1.43 -2.01
C LEU A 167 14.22 -1.68 -3.39
#